data_AF-A0A0S6UEI4-F1
#
_entry.id   AF-A0A0S6UEI4-F1
#
_cell.length_a   1.000
_cell.length_b   1.000
_cell.length_c   1.000
_cell.angle_alpha   90.00
_cell.angle_beta   90.00
_cell.angle_gamma   90.00
#
_symmetry.space_group_name_H-M   'P 1'
#
loop_
_entity.id
_entity.type
_entity.pdbx_description
1 polymer ?
#
loop_
_entity_poly.entity_id
_entity_poly.type
_entity_poly.pdbx_seq_one_letter_code
_entity_poly.pdbx_strand_id
1 'polypeptide(L)'
;MFGILLTSFQQITYNVSRRHIRGRAVREKRRQPMRTALRRVRLQAGLTQSELARLVGLTRASYTNIEKGHKNPSVGTALRIARALNRPVEELFADESPAVQDVKSEGRAMRKGG
;
A
#
# COMPACT_ATOMS: atom_id res chain seq x y z
N MET A 1 25.87 53.63 -15.92
CA MET A 1 24.83 52.82 -16.61
C MET A 1 25.34 51.41 -16.86
N PHE A 2 25.47 50.60 -15.80
CA PHE A 2 25.99 49.22 -15.81
C PHE A 2 24.88 48.28 -15.33
N GLY A 3 24.03 47.77 -16.24
CA GLY A 3 22.75 47.18 -15.85
C GLY A 3 22.24 45.98 -16.66
N ILE A 4 23.07 45.25 -17.42
CA ILE A 4 22.56 44.11 -18.22
C ILE A 4 23.55 42.92 -18.33
N LEU A 5 24.37 42.62 -17.31
CA LEU A 5 25.35 41.51 -17.40
C LEU A 5 25.48 40.62 -16.15
N LEU A 6 24.51 40.62 -15.23
CA LEU A 6 24.61 39.80 -13.99
C LEU A 6 23.42 38.89 -13.70
N THR A 7 22.74 38.36 -14.72
CA THR A 7 21.73 37.30 -14.52
C THR A 7 22.09 35.98 -15.20
N SER A 8 22.98 35.95 -16.20
CA SER A 8 23.38 34.69 -16.83
C SER A 8 24.38 33.86 -16.02
N PHE A 9 25.05 34.45 -15.01
CA PHE A 9 25.98 33.72 -14.14
C PHE A 9 25.27 32.99 -12.97
N GLN A 10 23.97 33.22 -12.75
CA GLN A 10 23.16 32.44 -11.82
C GLN A 10 22.53 31.19 -12.48
N GLN A 11 22.65 31.02 -13.81
CA GLN A 11 22.15 29.82 -14.50
C GLN A 11 23.17 28.65 -14.51
N ILE A 12 24.47 28.92 -14.37
CA ILE A 12 25.53 27.90 -14.54
C ILE A 12 25.79 27.09 -13.25
N THR A 13 25.43 27.61 -12.08
CA THR A 13 25.43 26.82 -10.83
C THR A 13 24.21 25.91 -10.70
N TYR A 14 23.10 26.17 -11.41
CA TYR A 14 21.87 25.37 -11.29
C TYR A 14 21.96 23.99 -11.97
N ASN A 15 22.98 23.72 -12.80
CA ASN A 15 22.97 22.55 -13.67
C ASN A 15 24.27 21.72 -13.73
N VAL A 16 25.03 21.66 -12.63
CA VAL A 16 26.16 20.70 -12.47
C VAL A 16 26.12 20.03 -11.10
N SER A 17 25.14 19.16 -10.89
CA SER A 17 25.25 18.05 -9.92
C SER A 17 24.36 16.85 -10.30
N ARG A 18 24.09 16.68 -11.58
CA ARG A 18 23.65 15.38 -12.13
C ARG A 18 24.88 14.67 -12.68
N ARG A 19 25.56 13.89 -11.83
CA ARG A 19 26.19 12.62 -12.19
C ARG A 19 26.90 11.99 -10.98
N HIS A 20 26.44 10.79 -10.66
CA HIS A 20 27.21 9.70 -10.02
C HIS A 20 27.57 9.81 -8.53
N ILE A 21 26.57 9.51 -7.68
CA ILE A 21 26.76 8.54 -6.61
C ILE A 21 25.70 7.46 -6.79
N ARG A 22 26.13 6.21 -6.99
CA ARG A 22 25.29 5.01 -6.90
C ARG A 22 24.77 4.90 -5.47
N GLY A 23 23.60 5.45 -5.20
CA GLY A 23 22.76 4.97 -4.13
C GLY A 23 21.72 4.07 -4.77
N ARG A 24 21.82 2.75 -4.57
CA ARG A 24 20.58 2.02 -4.29
C ARG A 24 19.86 2.92 -3.28
N ALA A 25 18.81 3.61 -3.69
CA ALA A 25 17.72 3.79 -2.76
C ALA A 25 17.43 2.36 -2.36
N VAL A 26 18.02 1.91 -1.25
CA VAL A 26 17.52 0.78 -0.52
C VAL A 26 16.10 1.23 -0.35
N ARG A 27 15.21 0.68 -1.19
CA ARG A 27 13.78 0.79 -1.01
C ARG A 27 13.62 0.10 0.31
N GLU A 28 13.81 0.88 1.37
CA GLU A 28 13.61 0.51 2.74
C GLU A 28 12.18 0.05 2.67
N LYS A 29 12.06 -1.27 2.66
CA LYS A 29 10.85 -1.98 2.27
C LYS A 29 9.90 -1.57 3.36
N ARG A 30 9.16 -0.46 3.13
CA ARG A 30 8.39 0.24 4.16
C ARG A 30 7.67 -0.86 4.87
N ARG A 31 8.08 -1.13 6.12
CA ARG A 31 7.47 -2.19 6.91
C ARG A 31 6.05 -1.70 7.07
N GLN A 32 5.17 -2.19 6.20
CA GLN A 32 3.75 -1.92 6.28
C GLN A 32 3.37 -2.44 7.67
N PRO A 33 2.85 -1.58 8.55
CA PRO A 33 2.52 -2.01 9.90
C PRO A 33 1.44 -3.10 9.81
N MET A 34 1.64 -4.16 10.58
CA MET A 34 0.63 -5.20 10.75
C MET A 34 -0.65 -4.56 11.29
N ARG A 35 -1.82 -4.99 10.82
CA ARG A 35 -3.11 -4.63 11.41
C ARG A 35 -3.25 -5.31 12.76
N THR A 36 -2.86 -4.59 13.81
CA THR A 36 -2.75 -5.15 15.15
C THR A 36 -4.11 -5.49 15.73
N ALA A 37 -5.12 -4.65 15.47
CA ALA A 37 -6.50 -4.90 15.88
C ALA A 37 -7.06 -6.19 15.25
N LEU A 38 -6.93 -6.34 13.93
CA LEU A 38 -7.38 -7.54 13.21
C LEU A 38 -6.69 -8.81 13.73
N ARG A 39 -5.36 -8.77 13.92
CA ARG A 39 -4.61 -9.90 14.48
C ARG A 39 -5.05 -10.23 15.90
N ARG A 40 -5.21 -9.22 16.77
CA ARG A 40 -5.63 -9.39 18.16
C ARG A 40 -7.00 -10.06 18.24
N VAL A 41 -8.00 -9.53 17.53
CA VAL A 41 -9.37 -10.08 17.55
C VAL A 41 -9.38 -11.50 17.00
N ARG A 42 -8.65 -11.79 15.92
CA ARG A 42 -8.54 -13.16 15.40
C ARG A 42 -8.00 -14.13 16.45
N LEU A 43 -6.94 -13.73 17.18
CA LEU A 43 -6.36 -14.57 18.23
C LEU A 43 -7.29 -14.73 19.43
N GLN A 44 -8.05 -13.68 19.80
CA GLN A 44 -9.09 -13.76 20.85
C GLN A 44 -10.22 -14.73 20.47
N ALA A 45 -10.53 -14.86 19.18
CA ALA A 45 -11.47 -15.85 18.67
C ALA A 45 -10.88 -17.28 18.58
N GLY A 46 -9.61 -17.48 18.96
CA GLY A 46 -8.95 -18.79 18.89
C GLY A 46 -8.64 -19.27 17.47
N LEU A 47 -8.69 -18.39 16.48
CA LEU A 47 -8.56 -18.76 15.06
C LEU A 47 -7.13 -18.56 14.54
N THR A 48 -6.63 -19.53 13.79
CA THR A 48 -5.45 -19.38 12.93
C THR A 48 -5.78 -18.53 11.70
N GLN A 49 -4.75 -18.04 11.00
CA GLN A 49 -4.93 -17.33 9.72
C GLN A 49 -5.61 -18.21 8.66
N SER A 50 -5.31 -19.51 8.64
CA SER A 50 -5.88 -20.46 7.68
C SER A 50 -7.37 -20.70 7.96
N GLU A 51 -7.75 -20.83 9.23
CA GLU A 51 -9.14 -21.04 9.63
C GLU A 51 -10.00 -19.83 9.32
N LEU A 52 -9.57 -18.63 9.70
CA LEU A 52 -10.33 -17.43 9.37
C LEU A 52 -10.42 -17.22 7.86
N ALA A 53 -9.33 -17.44 7.11
CA ALA A 53 -9.36 -17.36 5.66
C ALA A 53 -10.42 -18.30 5.06
N ARG A 54 -10.49 -19.55 5.54
CA ARG A 54 -11.51 -20.52 5.11
C ARG A 54 -12.93 -20.04 5.45
N LEU A 55 -13.16 -19.54 6.67
CA LEU A 55 -14.47 -19.01 7.10
C LEU A 55 -14.95 -17.86 6.21
N VAL A 56 -14.03 -17.00 5.78
CA VAL A 56 -14.35 -15.84 4.93
C VAL A 56 -14.09 -16.09 3.44
N GLY A 57 -13.96 -17.35 3.02
CA GLY A 57 -13.76 -17.74 1.61
C GLY A 57 -12.60 -17.01 0.93
N LEU A 58 -11.47 -16.89 1.62
CA LEU A 58 -10.20 -16.36 1.12
C LEU A 58 -9.14 -17.47 1.13
N THR A 59 -8.11 -17.30 0.31
CA THR A 59 -6.87 -18.06 0.49
C THR A 59 -6.14 -17.57 1.73
N ARG A 60 -5.39 -18.46 2.39
CA ARG A 60 -4.51 -18.09 3.53
C ARG A 60 -3.60 -16.92 3.15
N ALA A 61 -2.97 -16.96 1.97
CA ALA A 61 -2.06 -15.90 1.51
C ALA A 61 -2.78 -14.55 1.35
N SER A 62 -4.01 -14.54 0.82
CA SER A 62 -4.81 -13.31 0.72
C SER A 62 -5.13 -12.74 2.10
N TYR A 63 -5.56 -13.58 3.04
CA TYR A 63 -5.81 -13.16 4.41
C TYR A 63 -4.53 -12.65 5.11
N THR A 64 -3.40 -13.35 4.99
CA THR A 64 -2.11 -12.92 5.54
C THR A 64 -1.69 -11.55 5.00
N ASN A 65 -1.88 -11.28 3.70
CA ASN A 65 -1.57 -9.97 3.12
C ASN A 65 -2.52 -8.88 3.62
N ILE A 66 -3.79 -9.19 3.86
CA ILE A 66 -4.71 -8.27 4.51
C ILE A 66 -4.23 -7.98 5.94
N GLU A 67 -4.00 -9.00 6.76
CA GLU A 67 -3.56 -8.85 8.16
C GLU A 67 -2.23 -8.09 8.29
N LYS A 68 -1.31 -8.25 7.33
CA LYS A 68 -0.04 -7.50 7.27
C LYS A 68 -0.15 -6.08 6.71
N GLY A 69 -1.34 -5.64 6.31
CA GLY A 69 -1.55 -4.33 5.67
C GLY A 69 -1.06 -4.27 4.20
N HIS A 70 -0.52 -5.35 3.65
CA HIS A 70 -0.03 -5.38 2.26
C HIS A 70 -1.15 -5.29 1.21
N LYS A 71 -2.39 -5.58 1.60
CA LYS A 71 -3.56 -5.55 0.73
C LYS A 71 -4.74 -4.94 1.49
N ASN A 72 -5.39 -3.96 0.86
CA ASN A 72 -6.70 -3.51 1.32
C ASN A 72 -7.78 -4.46 0.78
N PRO A 73 -8.63 -5.03 1.65
CA PRO A 73 -9.75 -5.85 1.21
C PRO A 73 -10.81 -4.99 0.50
N SER A 74 -11.61 -5.60 -0.36
CA SER A 74 -12.86 -4.96 -0.80
C SER A 74 -13.81 -4.78 0.39
N VAL A 75 -14.73 -3.82 0.30
CA VAL A 75 -15.77 -3.60 1.34
C VAL A 75 -16.48 -4.92 1.70
N GLY A 76 -16.90 -5.69 0.69
CA GLY A 76 -17.53 -6.99 0.93
C GLY A 76 -16.64 -7.99 1.67
N THR A 77 -15.33 -7.99 1.40
CA THR A 77 -14.38 -8.85 2.12
C THR A 77 -14.20 -8.38 3.57
N ALA A 78 -14.07 -7.06 3.79
CA ALA A 78 -13.96 -6.49 5.13
C ALA A 78 -15.19 -6.81 6.00
N LEU A 79 -16.40 -6.67 5.43
CA LEU A 79 -17.65 -7.01 6.11
C LEU A 79 -17.77 -8.51 6.44
N ARG A 80 -17.28 -9.41 5.57
CA ARG A 80 -17.25 -10.84 5.85
C ARG A 80 -16.32 -11.17 7.02
N ILE A 81 -15.15 -10.53 7.07
CA ILE A 81 -14.20 -10.66 8.18
C ILE A 81 -14.81 -10.14 9.48
N ALA A 82 -15.45 -8.97 9.44
CA ALA A 82 -16.14 -8.36 10.58
C ALA A 82 -17.22 -9.29 11.16
N ARG A 83 -18.07 -9.87 10.29
CA ARG A 83 -19.11 -10.83 10.69
C ARG A 83 -18.51 -12.11 11.29
N ALA A 84 -17.48 -12.67 10.66
CA ALA A 84 -16.85 -13.90 11.15
C ALA A 84 -16.17 -13.73 12.53
N LEU A 85 -15.72 -12.51 12.85
CA LEU A 85 -15.10 -12.17 14.13
C LEU A 85 -16.06 -11.54 15.14
N ASN A 86 -17.32 -11.34 14.75
CA ASN A 86 -18.34 -10.63 15.54
C ASN A 86 -17.84 -9.27 16.09
N ARG A 87 -17.23 -8.47 15.21
CA ARG A 87 -16.71 -7.12 15.55
C ARG A 87 -17.06 -6.10 14.47
N PRO A 88 -17.23 -4.81 14.85
CA PRO A 88 -17.42 -3.74 13.87
C PRO A 88 -16.20 -3.61 12.95
N VAL A 89 -16.44 -3.27 11.69
CA VAL A 89 -15.37 -3.17 10.67
C VAL A 89 -14.39 -2.04 11.03
N GLU A 90 -14.89 -0.99 11.65
CA GLU A 90 -14.13 0.16 12.13
C GLU A 90 -13.09 -0.26 13.16
N GLU A 91 -13.44 -1.15 14.11
CA GLU A 91 -12.48 -1.68 15.10
C GLU A 91 -11.37 -2.48 14.43
N LEU A 92 -11.70 -3.28 13.42
CA LEU A 92 -10.74 -4.20 12.78
C LEU A 92 -9.77 -3.50 11.82
N PHE A 93 -10.18 -2.37 11.25
CA PHE A 93 -9.47 -1.66 10.19
C PHE A 93 -9.07 -0.22 10.57
N ALA A 94 -9.18 0.16 11.85
CA ALA A 94 -8.79 1.49 12.37
C ALA A 94 -7.32 1.86 12.10
N ASP A 95 -6.43 0.88 12.03
CA ASP A 95 -4.97 1.10 11.85
C ASP A 95 -4.60 1.52 10.40
N GLU A 96 -5.56 1.72 9.49
CA GLU A 96 -5.28 2.17 8.13
C GLU A 96 -4.98 3.67 8.04
N SER A 97 -3.73 3.99 7.68
CA SER A 97 -3.51 5.09 6.74
C SER A 97 -3.53 4.47 5.33
N PRO A 98 -4.40 4.91 4.40
CA PRO A 98 -4.53 4.30 3.09
C PRO A 98 -3.21 4.47 2.33
N ALA A 99 -2.39 3.43 2.32
CA ALA A 99 -1.28 3.34 1.39
C ALA A 99 -1.90 3.26 -0.01
N VAL A 100 -1.92 4.41 -0.69
CA VAL A 100 -2.41 4.60 -2.05
C VAL A 100 -1.93 3.43 -2.90
N GLN A 101 -2.84 2.53 -3.28
CA GLN A 101 -2.53 1.49 -4.24
C GLN A 101 -2.49 2.19 -5.59
N ASP A 102 -1.29 2.39 -6.12
CA ASP A 102 -1.08 2.86 -7.48
C ASP A 102 -1.99 2.06 -8.42
N VAL A 103 -2.97 2.76 -8.98
CA VAL A 103 -3.92 2.21 -9.94
C VAL A 103 -3.12 1.83 -11.18
N LYS A 104 -2.62 0.59 -11.23
CA LYS A 104 -2.31 -0.05 -12.51
C LYS A 104 -3.63 -0.43 -13.15
N SER A 105 -4.32 0.56 -13.71
CA SER A 105 -5.24 0.34 -14.82
C SER A 105 -4.38 -0.10 -16.00
N GLU A 106 -4.08 -1.39 -16.07
CA GLU A 106 -3.60 -1.99 -17.31
C GLU A 106 -4.69 -1.75 -18.36
N GLY A 107 -4.36 -0.87 -19.30
CA GLY A 107 -5.13 -0.71 -20.53
C GLY A 107 -5.26 -2.06 -21.19
N ARG A 108 -6.43 -2.68 -21.04
CA ARG A 108 -6.84 -3.83 -21.82
C ARG A 108 -6.92 -3.36 -23.27
N ALA A 109 -5.81 -3.57 -23.97
CA ALA A 109 -5.65 -3.69 -25.41
C ALA A 109 -6.93 -3.36 -26.21
N MET A 110 -6.91 -2.17 -26.81
CA MET A 110 -7.67 -1.83 -28.00
C MET A 110 -7.36 -2.88 -29.08
N ARG A 111 -8.21 -3.91 -29.19
CA ARG A 111 -8.27 -4.75 -30.39
C ARG A 111 -8.93 -3.89 -31.46
N LYS A 112 -8.13 -3.24 -32.31
CA LYS A 112 -8.67 -2.72 -33.58
C LYS A 112 -9.06 -3.94 -34.42
N GLY A 113 -10.35 -4.17 -34.56
CA GLY A 113 -10.92 -4.81 -35.74
C GLY A 113 -11.10 -3.76 -36.83
N GLY A 114 -10.94 -4.17 -38.08
CA GLY A 114 -11.00 -3.34 -39.28
C GLY A 114 -9.80 -3.61 -40.16
#